data_AF-A0A382M1Z1-F1
#
_entry.id   AF-A0A382M1Z1-F1
#
_cell.length_a   1.000
_cell.length_b   1.000
_cell.length_c   1.000
_cell.angle_alpha   90.00
_cell.angle_beta   90.00
_cell.angle_gamma   90.00
#
_symmetry.space_group_name_H-M   'P 1'
#
loop_
_entity.id
_entity.type
_entity.pdbx_description
1 polymer ?
#
loop_
_entity_poly.entity_id
_entity_poly.type
_entity_poly.pdbx_seq_one_letter_code
_entity_poly.pdbx_strand_id
1 'polypeptide(L)'
;MSYQSTLILKPDLDEAQVDQALEKVTGFLTKNNGSCLKIEKWGKKRLSYRIKKSRFGYYLNIYHTCDSLKVSSLEIEYKLYDLILKFLVIRLDDKELERAMNREYTEDSSEKREESRK
;
A
#
# COMPACT_ATOMS: atom_id res chain seq x y z
N MET A 1 13.57 9.24 -5.62
CA MET A 1 12.92 9.77 -4.39
C MET A 1 12.06 8.67 -3.79
N SER A 2 11.79 8.74 -2.49
CA SER A 2 11.05 7.72 -1.76
C SER A 2 9.58 8.15 -1.60
N TYR A 3 8.67 7.20 -1.74
CA TYR A 3 7.24 7.46 -1.69
C TYR A 3 6.52 6.34 -0.94
N GLN A 4 5.39 6.72 -0.34
CA GLN A 4 4.40 5.83 0.22
C GLN A 4 3.13 5.91 -0.61
N SER A 5 2.70 4.77 -1.13
CA SER A 5 1.41 4.61 -1.80
C SER A 5 0.48 3.82 -0.89
N THR A 6 -0.58 4.45 -0.42
CA THR A 6 -1.68 3.76 0.25
C THR A 6 -2.83 3.58 -0.73
N LEU A 7 -3.17 2.33 -0.99
CA LEU A 7 -4.22 1.92 -1.92
C LEU A 7 -5.38 1.31 -1.13
N ILE A 8 -6.61 1.68 -1.51
CA ILE A 8 -7.84 1.06 -1.02
C ILE A 8 -8.44 0.28 -2.18
N LEU A 9 -8.41 -1.05 -2.08
CA LEU A 9 -9.01 -1.94 -3.06
C LEU A 9 -10.48 -2.26 -2.71
N LYS A 10 -11.21 -2.77 -3.69
CA LYS A 10 -12.58 -3.27 -3.51
C LYS A 10 -12.64 -4.34 -2.41
N PRO A 11 -13.70 -4.36 -1.58
CA PRO A 11 -13.82 -5.29 -0.46
C PRO A 11 -14.23 -6.71 -0.85
N ASP A 12 -14.64 -6.91 -2.11
CA ASP A 12 -15.15 -8.15 -2.68
C ASP A 12 -14.02 -9.01 -3.28
N LEU A 13 -12.76 -8.58 -3.11
CA LEU A 13 -11.60 -9.31 -3.62
C LEU A 13 -11.21 -10.44 -2.67
N ASP A 14 -11.00 -11.61 -3.25
CA ASP A 14 -10.36 -12.74 -2.59
C ASP A 14 -8.85 -12.52 -2.46
N GLU A 15 -8.19 -13.26 -1.57
CA GLU A 15 -6.75 -13.14 -1.32
C GLU A 15 -5.91 -13.33 -2.60
N ALA A 16 -6.27 -14.31 -3.43
CA ALA A 16 -5.64 -14.52 -4.74
C ALA A 16 -5.80 -13.32 -5.69
N GLN A 17 -6.93 -12.62 -5.64
CA GLN A 17 -7.16 -11.42 -6.45
C GLN A 17 -6.41 -10.21 -5.89
N VAL A 18 -6.22 -10.15 -4.57
CA VAL A 18 -5.36 -9.14 -3.93
C VAL A 18 -3.90 -9.34 -4.36
N ASP A 19 -3.42 -10.58 -4.42
CA ASP A 19 -2.07 -10.87 -4.91
C ASP A 19 -1.89 -10.52 -6.39
N GLN A 20 -2.88 -10.81 -7.23
CA GLN A 20 -2.86 -10.36 -8.64
C GLN A 20 -2.87 -8.83 -8.75
N ALA A 21 -3.65 -8.14 -7.92
CA ALA A 21 -3.67 -6.69 -7.89
C ALA A 21 -2.32 -6.12 -7.44
N LEU A 22 -1.66 -6.78 -6.48
CA LEU A 22 -0.33 -6.42 -6.02
C LEU A 22 0.70 -6.58 -7.13
N GLU A 23 0.69 -7.71 -7.85
CA GLU A 23 1.58 -7.96 -8.99
C GLU A 23 1.39 -6.94 -10.12
N LYS A 24 0.15 -6.54 -10.39
CA LYS A 24 -0.13 -5.47 -11.36
C LYS A 24 0.42 -4.13 -10.89
N VAL A 25 0.25 -3.79 -9.61
CA VAL A 25 0.75 -2.55 -9.03
C VAL A 25 2.28 -2.51 -9.03
N THR A 26 2.96 -3.61 -8.71
CA THR A 26 4.43 -3.70 -8.82
C THR A 26 4.90 -3.63 -10.26
N GLY A 27 4.13 -4.18 -11.21
CA GLY A 27 4.36 -4.00 -12.64
C GLY A 27 4.28 -2.53 -13.09
N PHE A 28 3.28 -1.77 -12.63
CA PHE A 28 3.18 -0.33 -12.88
C PHE A 28 4.37 0.43 -12.31
N LEU A 29 4.79 0.10 -11.08
CA LEU A 29 5.99 0.70 -10.48
C LEU A 29 7.24 0.44 -11.32
N THR A 30 7.45 -0.79 -11.77
CA THR A 30 8.63 -1.19 -12.53
C THR A 30 8.66 -0.51 -13.91
N LYS A 31 7.51 -0.41 -14.58
CA LYS A 31 7.35 0.30 -15.86
C LYS A 31 7.69 1.79 -15.76
N ASN A 32 7.48 2.40 -14.60
CA ASN A 32 7.77 3.80 -14.32
C ASN A 32 9.16 4.01 -13.68
N ASN A 33 10.09 3.06 -13.86
CA ASN A 33 11.44 3.10 -13.29
C ASN A 33 11.46 3.22 -11.75
N GLY A 34 10.41 2.69 -11.10
CA GLY A 34 10.33 2.59 -9.65
C GLY A 34 10.74 1.22 -9.13
N SER A 35 11.20 1.15 -7.89
CA SER A 35 11.49 -0.11 -7.20
C SER A 35 10.64 -0.22 -5.94
N CYS A 36 10.08 -1.40 -5.70
CA CYS A 36 9.32 -1.66 -4.48
C CYS A 36 10.29 -1.95 -3.32
N LEU A 37 10.14 -1.24 -2.21
CA LEU A 37 10.95 -1.42 -1.01
C LEU A 37 10.26 -2.38 -0.04
N LYS A 38 8.98 -2.14 0.22
CA LYS A 38 8.20 -2.89 1.21
C LYS A 38 6.72 -2.83 0.89
N ILE A 39 6.02 -3.93 1.15
CA ILE A 39 4.59 -4.07 0.95
C ILE A 39 3.97 -4.52 2.26
N GLU A 40 2.98 -3.77 2.74
CA GLU A 40 2.22 -4.09 3.94
C GLU A 40 0.75 -4.30 3.56
N LYS A 41 0.23 -5.49 3.84
CA LYS A 41 -1.18 -5.83 3.65
C LYS A 41 -1.92 -5.59 4.96
N TRP A 42 -2.66 -4.49 5.06
CA TRP A 42 -3.41 -4.15 6.28
C TRP A 42 -4.77 -4.86 6.37
N GLY A 43 -5.16 -5.60 5.34
CA GLY A 43 -6.39 -6.38 5.30
C GLY A 43 -7.65 -5.52 5.08
N LYS A 44 -8.80 -6.13 5.33
CA LYS A 44 -10.12 -5.52 5.14
C LYS A 44 -10.48 -4.65 6.35
N LYS A 45 -10.64 -3.35 6.13
CA LYS A 45 -11.05 -2.39 7.16
C LYS A 45 -12.36 -1.70 6.78
N ARG A 46 -13.12 -1.28 7.79
CA ARG A 46 -14.37 -0.52 7.60
C ARG A 46 -14.04 0.94 7.30
N LEU A 47 -14.68 1.51 6.29
CA LEU A 47 -14.55 2.92 5.92
C LEU A 47 -15.51 3.77 6.75
N SER A 48 -15.08 4.97 7.15
CA SER A 48 -15.94 5.92 7.89
C SER A 48 -17.12 6.41 7.06
N TYR A 49 -16.96 6.48 5.73
CA TYR A 49 -18.01 6.81 4.76
C TYR A 49 -17.96 5.87 3.56
N ARG A 50 -19.05 5.82 2.79
CA ARG A 50 -19.13 4.96 1.60
C ARG A 50 -18.28 5.54 0.47
N ILE A 51 -17.40 4.73 -0.10
CA ILE A 51 -16.64 5.06 -1.32
C ILE A 51 -17.14 4.14 -2.43
N LYS A 52 -17.58 4.70 -3.56
CA LYS A 52 -18.20 3.94 -4.68
C LYS A 52 -19.24 2.90 -4.21
N LYS A 53 -20.09 3.27 -3.24
CA LYS A 53 -21.11 2.42 -2.57
C LYS A 53 -20.58 1.33 -1.61
N SER A 54 -19.27 1.14 -1.49
CA SER A 54 -18.66 0.17 -0.55
C SER A 54 -18.48 0.77 0.85
N ARG A 55 -18.80 -0.01 1.89
CA ARG A 55 -18.58 0.35 3.32
C ARG A 55 -17.27 -0.22 3.90
N PHE A 56 -16.64 -1.12 3.17
CA PHE A 56 -15.38 -1.76 3.51
C PHE A 56 -14.41 -1.55 2.35
N GLY A 57 -13.11 -1.62 2.66
CA GLY A 57 -12.05 -1.62 1.65
C GLY A 57 -10.86 -2.43 2.15
N TYR A 58 -10.14 -3.04 1.23
CA TYR A 58 -8.88 -3.72 1.55
C TYR A 58 -7.75 -2.71 1.46
N TYR A 59 -6.99 -2.53 2.54
CA TYR A 59 -5.91 -1.56 2.60
C TYR A 59 -4.58 -2.23 2.24
N LEU A 60 -3.89 -1.62 1.29
CA LEU A 60 -2.56 -2.02 0.85
C LEU A 60 -1.65 -0.81 0.94
N ASN A 61 -0.55 -0.94 1.67
CA ASN A 61 0.42 0.12 1.85
C ASN A 61 1.75 -0.30 1.22
N ILE A 62 2.31 0.54 0.35
CA ILE A 62 3.48 0.20 -0.47
C ILE A 62 4.50 1.32 -0.36
N TYR A 63 5.67 0.98 0.16
CA TYR A 63 6.84 1.85 0.12
C TYR A 63 7.63 1.53 -1.13
N HIS A 64 7.90 2.56 -1.92
CA HIS A 64 8.58 2.40 -3.19
C HIS A 64 9.45 3.62 -3.49
N THR A 65 10.45 3.42 -4.33
CA THR A 65 11.19 4.51 -4.95
C THR A 65 10.62 4.75 -6.35
N CYS A 66 10.61 6.01 -6.79
CA CYS A 66 10.25 6.38 -8.16
C CYS A 66 10.95 7.68 -8.54
N ASP A 67 11.07 7.93 -9.84
CA ASP A 67 11.44 9.23 -10.38
C ASP A 67 10.27 10.21 -10.22
N SER A 68 10.55 11.42 -9.75
CA SER A 68 9.55 12.49 -9.61
C SER A 68 8.76 12.78 -10.90
N LEU A 69 9.40 12.64 -12.06
CA LEU A 69 8.76 12.90 -13.35
C LEU A 69 7.73 11.82 -13.74
N LYS A 70 7.82 10.64 -13.12
CA LYS A 70 6.99 9.47 -13.43
C LYS A 70 5.86 9.24 -12.44
N VAL A 71 5.83 9.97 -11.32
CA VAL A 71 4.75 9.87 -10.31
C VAL A 71 3.39 10.18 -10.93
N SER A 72 3.27 11.24 -11.74
CA SER A 72 1.99 11.56 -12.38
C SER A 72 1.53 10.48 -13.36
N SER A 73 2.45 9.80 -14.05
CA SER A 73 2.11 8.67 -14.90
C SER A 73 1.60 7.47 -14.09
N LEU A 74 2.23 7.19 -12.95
CA LEU A 74 1.78 6.16 -12.01
C LEU A 74 0.38 6.43 -11.47
N GLU A 75 0.09 7.69 -11.09
CA GLU A 75 -1.25 8.09 -10.62
C GLU A 75 -2.33 7.88 -11.69
N ILE A 76 -2.00 8.10 -12.96
CA ILE A 76 -2.91 7.82 -14.09
C ILE A 76 -3.18 6.31 -14.18
N GLU A 77 -2.15 5.46 -14.08
CA GLU A 77 -2.31 4.00 -14.11
C GLU A 77 -3.14 3.51 -12.91
N TYR A 78 -2.92 4.04 -11.72
CA TYR A 78 -3.75 3.72 -10.54
C TYR A 78 -5.20 4.15 -10.71
N LYS A 79 -5.45 5.28 -11.36
CA LYS A 79 -6.81 5.76 -11.65
C LYS A 79 -7.53 4.90 -12.69
N LEU A 80 -6.80 4.38 -13.68
CA LEU A 80 -7.31 3.48 -14.71
C LEU A 80 -7.60 2.08 -14.17
N TYR A 81 -7.00 1.69 -13.04
CA TYR A 81 -7.19 0.38 -12.47
C TYR A 81 -8.46 0.30 -11.62
N ASP A 82 -9.52 -0.28 -12.18
CA ASP A 82 -10.87 -0.33 -11.59
C ASP A 82 -10.98 -0.99 -10.22
N LEU A 83 -10.01 -1.82 -9.82
CA LEU A 83 -10.00 -2.46 -8.50
C LEU A 83 -9.64 -1.49 -7.38
N ILE A 84 -8.96 -0.38 -7.70
CA ILE A 84 -8.63 0.68 -6.76
C ILE A 84 -9.86 1.59 -6.60
N LEU A 85 -10.34 1.68 -5.36
CA LEU A 85 -11.38 2.62 -4.95
C LEU A 85 -10.82 4.02 -4.78
N LYS A 86 -9.67 4.11 -4.09
CA LYS A 86 -8.96 5.35 -3.80
C LYS A 86 -7.49 5.05 -3.57
N PHE A 87 -6.63 6.01 -3.90
CA PHE A 87 -5.20 5.95 -3.63
C PHE A 87 -4.74 7.27 -3.02
N LEU A 88 -3.62 7.21 -2.32
CA LEU A 88 -2.90 8.37 -1.80
C LEU A 88 -1.41 8.10 -1.98
N VAL A 89 -0.73 8.99 -2.69
CA VAL A 89 0.73 8.95 -2.87
C VAL A 89 1.33 10.09 -2.06
N ILE A 90 2.25 9.77 -1.16
CA ILE A 90 2.94 10.71 -0.29
C ILE A 90 4.43 10.60 -0.57
N ARG A 91 5.11 11.74 -0.74
CA ARG A 91 6.56 11.78 -0.80
C ARG A 91 7.12 11.63 0.62
N LEU A 92 8.06 10.71 0.79
CA LEU A 92 8.75 10.49 2.04
C LEU A 92 10.13 11.15 2.02
N ASP A 93 10.48 11.79 3.12
CA ASP A 93 11.86 12.16 3.43
C ASP A 93 12.63 10.93 3.96
N ASP A 94 13.96 10.96 3.88
CA ASP A 94 14.80 9.82 4.24
C ASP A 94 14.59 9.35 5.69
N LYS A 95 14.41 10.30 6.62
CA LYS A 95 14.12 10.01 8.03
C LYS A 95 12.75 9.35 8.25
N GLU A 96 11.76 9.68 7.41
CA GLU A 96 10.44 9.06 7.47
C GLU A 96 10.47 7.65 6.90
N LEU A 97 11.25 7.44 5.84
CA LEU A 97 11.49 6.11 5.28
C LEU A 97 12.16 5.19 6.30
N GLU A 98 13.23 5.65 6.96
CA GLU A 98 13.90 4.87 8.02
C GLU A 98 12.95 4.47 9.14
N ARG A 99 12.07 5.39 9.59
CA ARG A 99 11.06 5.09 10.61
C ARG A 99 10.04 4.05 10.13
N ALA A 100 9.60 4.14 8.88
CA ALA A 100 8.65 3.20 8.31
C ALA A 100 9.25 1.79 8.16
N MET A 101 10.53 1.69 7.80
CA MET A 101 11.25 0.41 7.78
C MET A 101 11.48 -0.12 9.20
N ASN A 102 11.79 0.75 10.16
CA ASN A 102 12.05 0.37 11.55
C ASN A 102 10.79 0.03 12.36
N ARG A 103 9.59 0.49 11.94
CA ARG A 103 8.34 0.29 12.69
C ARG A 103 7.97 -1.19 12.89
N GLU A 104 8.36 -2.04 11.94
CA GLU A 104 8.17 -3.50 12.03
C GLU A 104 8.87 -4.10 13.27
N TYR A 105 10.01 -3.56 13.69
CA TYR A 105 10.70 -4.07 14.88
C TYR A 105 9.92 -3.82 16.17
N THR A 106 9.15 -2.74 16.25
CA THR A 106 8.34 -2.43 17.44
C THR A 106 7.06 -3.24 17.55
N GLU A 107 6.38 -3.51 16.42
CA GLU A 107 5.11 -4.24 16.40
C GLU A 107 5.33 -5.77 16.60
N ASP A 108 6.34 -6.37 15.95
CA ASP A 108 6.71 -7.79 16.14
C ASP A 108 7.22 -8.07 17.57
N SER A 109 7.89 -7.09 18.19
CA SER A 109 8.37 -7.17 19.58
C SER A 109 7.24 -7.06 20.62
N SER A 110 6.14 -6.36 20.30
CA SER A 110 4.97 -6.28 21.17
C SER A 110 4.11 -7.55 21.09
N GLU A 111 3.93 -8.11 19.90
CA GLU A 111 3.13 -9.34 19.71
C GLU A 111 3.81 -10.57 20.35
N LYS A 112 5.14 -10.72 20.23
CA LYS A 112 5.89 -11.79 20.92
C LYS A 112 5.85 -11.72 22.45
N ARG A 113 5.72 -10.52 23.02
CA ARG A 113 5.63 -10.32 24.48
C ARG A 113 4.24 -10.67 25.04
N GLU A 114 3.19 -10.57 24.24
CA GLU A 114 1.82 -10.94 24.66
C GLU A 114 1.55 -12.44 24.50
N GLU A 115 2.12 -13.13 23.51
CA GLU A 115 2.00 -14.59 23.37
C GLU A 115 2.77 -15.38 24.43
N SER A 116 3.89 -14.87 24.94
CA SER A 116 4.67 -15.54 26.00
C SER A 116 4.04 -15.46 27.40
N ARG A 117 2.91 -14.76 27.55
CA ARG A 117 2.22 -14.52 28.84
C ARG A 117 0.88 -15.24 28.96
N LYS A 118 0.54 -16.11 28.00
CA LYS A 118 -0.62 -17.01 28.02
C LYS A 118 -0.21 -18.46 28.30
#